data_AF-A0A7X4YDL7-F1
#
_entry.id   AF-A0A7X4YDL7-F1
#
_cell.length_a   1.000
_cell.length_b   1.000
_cell.length_c   1.000
_cell.angle_alpha   90.00
_cell.angle_beta   90.00
_cell.angle_gamma   90.00
#
_symmetry.space_group_name_H-M   'P 1'
#
loop_
_entity.id
_entity.type
_entity.pdbx_description
1 polymer ?
#
loop_
_entity_poly.entity_id
_entity_poly.type
_entity_poly.pdbx_seq_one_letter_code
_entity_poly.pdbx_strand_id
1 'polypeptide(L)'
;MNTNRLRHLFSRALRASLATPLVLAGCGTGGTDLRGYSAVECTPLGDPAINDLSIQPAVDFVESRVLSGYGREGPVGYETRASTGEACASATDVSACQTALAEASSSDGFTGNCVQLCSRYFLATTRGDEVKTWASLQELQNLLGAVDTAQEAALLTFAAGYRLSCQTLEQGAVKRNPDGGFNVVATKGDACGEGSNLMQYVVRVSANGELREVEDHVLQKGSGPCSVGRRPVGLEGSVAGGCEDALGHHFAQTAHLEAASIHAFLRLREELALHGAEAALQEAALASAVDEVMHTEMTGRLARRYGATPPPPAVAAVPLRPLSEVALDNAVEGCVRETYGALVAHHQALHARDAEVREAMVRIAEDETRHAGLSWDIDRWARSRLSAPEQSALREAQKRAVALLRAEVAMPLDSALVTEAGLPTPEAALALLDTLEQELWA
;
A
#
# COMPACT_ATOMS: atom_id res chain seq x y z
N MET A 1 2.66 -12.11 25.31
CA MET A 1 3.78 -13.09 25.27
C MET A 1 4.83 -12.55 26.22
N ASN A 2 5.48 -13.34 27.10
CA ASN A 2 6.50 -12.74 27.97
C ASN A 2 7.74 -12.35 27.13
N THR A 3 8.26 -11.13 27.29
CA THR A 3 9.50 -10.61 26.68
C THR A 3 10.66 -11.59 26.79
N ASN A 4 10.77 -12.34 27.90
CA ASN A 4 11.80 -13.37 28.06
C ASN A 4 11.64 -14.54 27.06
N ARG A 5 10.41 -14.90 26.70
CA ARG A 5 10.17 -15.91 25.65
C ARG A 5 10.57 -15.38 24.29
N LEU A 6 10.30 -14.10 23.97
CA LEU A 6 10.78 -13.48 22.74
C LEU A 6 12.30 -13.46 22.67
N ARG A 7 13.00 -13.08 23.75
CA ARG A 7 14.47 -13.14 23.82
C ARG A 7 15.03 -14.54 23.54
N HIS A 8 14.43 -15.58 24.11
CA HIS A 8 14.82 -16.96 23.83
C HIS A 8 14.59 -17.36 22.36
N LEU A 9 13.46 -16.95 21.78
CA LEU A 9 13.16 -17.18 20.36
C LEU A 9 14.14 -16.44 19.45
N PHE A 10 14.44 -15.18 19.73
CA PHE A 10 15.40 -14.38 18.97
C PHE A 10 16.80 -14.99 19.01
N SER A 11 17.26 -15.42 20.19
CA SER A 11 18.55 -16.11 20.31
C SER A 11 18.59 -17.41 19.49
N ARG A 12 17.47 -18.14 19.35
CA ARG A 12 17.41 -19.34 18.50
C ARG A 12 17.45 -18.96 17.02
N ALA A 13 16.65 -17.98 16.60
CA ALA A 13 16.58 -17.52 15.22
C ALA A 13 17.94 -17.01 14.72
N LEU A 14 18.62 -16.17 15.53
CA LEU A 14 19.95 -15.64 15.19
C LEU A 14 20.99 -16.76 14.99
N ARG A 15 20.93 -17.83 15.79
CA ARG A 15 21.84 -18.99 15.61
C ARG A 15 21.54 -19.79 14.34
N ALA A 16 20.27 -19.88 13.94
CA ALA A 16 19.86 -20.60 12.73
C ALA A 16 20.26 -19.87 11.44
N SER A 17 20.36 -18.54 11.47
CA SER A 17 20.70 -17.70 10.31
C SER A 17 22.18 -17.75 9.85
N LEU A 18 23.06 -18.49 10.53
CA LEU A 18 24.51 -18.53 10.27
C LEU A 18 24.97 -19.49 9.15
N ALA A 19 24.06 -20.07 8.35
CA ALA A 19 24.40 -21.01 7.27
C ALA A 19 24.42 -20.32 5.89
N THR A 20 25.58 -20.27 5.22
CA THR A 20 25.80 -19.59 3.92
C THR A 20 25.85 -20.57 2.74
N PRO A 21 25.28 -20.19 1.58
CA PRO A 21 26.02 -20.34 0.31
C PRO A 21 25.91 -19.11 -0.63
N LEU A 22 26.93 -18.93 -1.49
CA LEU A 22 27.11 -17.84 -2.47
C LEU A 22 26.01 -17.74 -3.54
N VAL A 23 25.72 -16.52 -4.01
CA VAL A 23 24.90 -16.23 -5.22
C VAL A 23 25.63 -15.29 -6.19
N LEU A 24 25.51 -15.58 -7.49
CA LEU A 24 25.93 -14.80 -8.67
C LEU A 24 24.76 -13.96 -9.21
N ALA A 25 24.99 -12.71 -9.60
CA ALA A 25 23.98 -11.80 -10.16
C ALA A 25 24.06 -11.65 -11.70
N GLY A 26 22.91 -11.38 -12.33
CA GLY A 26 22.77 -10.90 -13.72
C GLY A 26 21.67 -9.82 -13.84
N CYS A 27 21.86 -8.81 -14.70
CA CYS A 27 21.00 -7.61 -14.83
C CYS A 27 20.49 -7.38 -16.28
N GLY A 28 19.31 -6.75 -16.43
CA GLY A 28 18.83 -6.08 -17.64
C GLY A 28 17.88 -4.89 -17.31
N THR A 29 17.96 -3.79 -18.08
CA THR A 29 17.19 -2.52 -17.93
C THR A 29 16.78 -1.95 -19.30
N GLY A 30 15.51 -1.54 -19.51
CA GLY A 30 15.00 -0.84 -20.71
C GLY A 30 13.47 -0.58 -20.67
N GLY A 31 12.97 0.44 -21.39
CA GLY A 31 11.55 0.89 -21.45
C GLY A 31 10.95 0.97 -22.88
N THR A 32 9.63 1.17 -23.02
CA THR A 32 8.89 1.20 -24.30
C THR A 32 9.28 2.38 -25.22
N ASP A 33 9.36 2.14 -26.54
CA ASP A 33 9.49 3.21 -27.55
C ASP A 33 8.16 3.96 -27.76
N LEU A 34 8.13 5.22 -27.32
CA LEU A 34 6.93 6.05 -27.31
C LEU A 34 6.66 6.81 -28.63
N ARG A 35 7.37 6.52 -29.72
CA ARG A 35 7.11 7.19 -31.02
C ARG A 35 5.68 6.94 -31.52
N GLY A 36 4.96 8.03 -31.76
CA GLY A 36 3.58 8.01 -32.24
C GLY A 36 2.53 7.79 -31.15
N TYR A 37 2.92 7.75 -29.87
CA TYR A 37 1.99 7.81 -28.75
C TYR A 37 1.64 9.27 -28.42
N SER A 38 0.42 9.47 -27.96
CA SER A 38 -0.09 10.74 -27.43
C SER A 38 -0.48 10.57 -25.97
N ALA A 39 -0.48 11.65 -25.18
CA ALA A 39 -0.95 11.60 -23.80
C ALA A 39 -2.42 11.16 -23.74
N VAL A 40 -2.78 10.40 -22.71
CA VAL A 40 -4.19 10.15 -22.38
C VAL A 40 -4.79 11.46 -21.89
N GLU A 41 -5.95 11.84 -22.42
CA GLU A 41 -6.67 13.01 -21.89
C GLU A 41 -7.27 12.68 -20.53
N CYS A 42 -7.19 13.64 -19.61
CA CYS A 42 -7.68 13.48 -18.27
C CYS A 42 -8.47 14.70 -17.81
N THR A 43 -9.27 14.48 -16.77
CA THR A 43 -9.93 15.52 -16.00
C THR A 43 -8.90 16.34 -15.21
N PRO A 44 -9.25 17.55 -14.73
CA PRO A 44 -8.39 18.31 -13.83
C PRO A 44 -7.99 17.57 -12.54
N LEU A 45 -8.75 16.55 -12.15
CA LEU A 45 -8.51 15.72 -10.98
C LEU A 45 -7.60 14.51 -11.27
N GLY A 46 -7.15 14.36 -12.52
CA GLY A 46 -6.21 13.32 -12.94
C GLY A 46 -6.85 11.98 -13.33
N ASP A 47 -8.17 11.91 -13.48
CA ASP A 47 -8.87 10.71 -13.95
C ASP A 47 -8.95 10.69 -15.48
N PRO A 48 -9.02 9.51 -16.13
CA PRO A 48 -9.25 9.44 -17.58
C PRO A 48 -10.49 10.23 -17.99
N ALA A 49 -10.33 11.07 -19.01
CA ALA A 49 -11.44 11.85 -19.54
C ALA A 49 -12.42 10.93 -20.30
N ILE A 50 -13.71 11.27 -20.22
CA ILE A 50 -14.80 10.54 -20.88
C ILE A 50 -15.49 11.41 -21.95
N ASN A 51 -14.83 12.47 -22.40
CA ASN A 51 -15.34 13.46 -23.36
C ASN A 51 -15.48 12.93 -24.79
N ASP A 52 -14.79 11.85 -25.15
CA ASP A 52 -14.75 11.27 -26.50
C ASP A 52 -15.15 9.78 -26.47
N LEU A 53 -16.33 9.47 -25.92
CA LEU A 53 -16.91 8.11 -25.95
C LEU A 53 -17.96 8.00 -27.06
N SER A 54 -17.81 7.05 -27.97
CA SER A 54 -18.67 6.77 -29.13
C SER A 54 -19.74 5.72 -28.83
N ILE A 55 -20.40 5.83 -27.67
CA ILE A 55 -21.38 4.84 -27.18
C ILE A 55 -22.55 4.69 -28.16
N GLN A 56 -22.85 3.44 -28.53
CA GLN A 56 -24.03 3.09 -29.33
C GLN A 56 -24.93 2.07 -28.64
N PRO A 57 -26.26 2.27 -28.60
CA PRO A 57 -26.97 3.47 -29.08
C PRO A 57 -26.59 4.72 -28.28
N ALA A 58 -26.58 5.87 -28.94
CA ALA A 58 -26.23 7.15 -28.31
C ALA A 58 -26.99 7.37 -26.99
N VAL A 59 -26.23 7.80 -25.98
CA VAL A 59 -26.73 8.20 -24.66
C VAL A 59 -26.87 9.72 -24.60
N ASP A 60 -27.78 10.21 -23.75
CA ASP A 60 -27.93 11.66 -23.53
C ASP A 60 -26.76 12.19 -22.70
N PHE A 61 -26.32 11.39 -21.73
CA PHE A 61 -25.33 11.76 -20.73
C PHE A 61 -24.59 10.56 -20.19
N VAL A 62 -23.32 10.76 -19.86
CA VAL A 62 -22.50 9.81 -19.12
C VAL A 62 -21.68 10.57 -18.08
N GLU A 63 -21.57 9.97 -16.89
CA GLU A 63 -20.68 10.45 -15.85
C GLU A 63 -19.89 9.32 -15.22
N SER A 64 -18.65 9.63 -14.86
CA SER A 64 -17.80 8.79 -14.03
C SER A 64 -17.95 9.20 -12.58
N ARG A 65 -18.23 8.24 -11.71
CA ARG A 65 -18.43 8.42 -10.27
C ARG A 65 -17.45 7.56 -9.48
N VAL A 66 -16.99 8.08 -8.34
CA VAL A 66 -16.24 7.31 -7.34
C VAL A 66 -17.00 7.25 -6.03
N LEU A 67 -17.08 6.06 -5.45
CA LEU A 67 -17.52 5.84 -4.06
C LEU A 67 -16.28 5.67 -3.20
N SER A 68 -16.16 6.46 -2.14
CA SER A 68 -15.01 6.41 -1.21
C SER A 68 -15.51 6.15 0.20
N GLY A 69 -15.11 5.03 0.83
CA GLY A 69 -15.70 4.57 2.10
C GLY A 69 -14.82 3.76 3.03
N TYR A 70 -15.14 3.78 4.32
CA TYR A 70 -14.53 2.88 5.30
C TYR A 70 -15.31 1.55 5.36
N GLY A 71 -14.63 0.40 5.24
CA GLY A 71 -15.25 -0.93 5.33
C GLY A 71 -16.11 -1.36 4.12
N ARG A 72 -16.87 -2.45 4.27
CA ARG A 72 -17.81 -2.95 3.23
C ARG A 72 -19.13 -2.17 3.16
N GLU A 73 -19.43 -1.34 4.17
CA GLU A 73 -20.65 -0.53 4.28
C GLU A 73 -20.36 0.97 4.06
N GLY A 74 -19.54 1.32 3.06
CA GLY A 74 -19.10 2.70 2.73
C GLY A 74 -20.24 3.75 2.59
N PRO A 75 -19.91 5.06 2.50
CA PRO A 75 -20.82 6.15 2.78
C PRO A 75 -21.91 6.29 1.71
N VAL A 76 -22.95 7.06 2.06
CA VAL A 76 -24.22 7.19 1.34
C VAL A 76 -24.14 8.05 0.06
N GLY A 77 -22.95 8.28 -0.52
CA GLY A 77 -22.79 9.21 -1.66
C GLY A 77 -21.52 9.02 -2.49
N TYR A 78 -21.57 9.50 -3.74
CA TYR A 78 -20.48 9.45 -4.73
C TYR A 78 -19.92 10.85 -5.01
N GLU A 79 -18.72 10.90 -5.56
CA GLU A 79 -18.15 12.10 -6.19
C GLU A 79 -18.12 11.93 -7.71
N THR A 80 -18.63 12.93 -8.46
CA THR A 80 -18.52 12.96 -9.91
C THR A 80 -17.09 13.36 -10.30
N ARG A 81 -16.43 12.51 -11.09
CA ARG A 81 -15.04 12.68 -11.55
C ARG A 81 -14.97 13.29 -12.94
N ALA A 82 -15.92 12.91 -13.79
CA ALA A 82 -16.06 13.43 -15.14
C ALA A 82 -17.52 13.33 -15.58
N SER A 83 -17.97 14.20 -16.48
CA SER A 83 -19.26 14.10 -17.13
C SER A 83 -19.24 14.68 -18.54
N THR A 84 -20.09 14.16 -19.43
CA THR A 84 -20.32 14.70 -20.77
C THR A 84 -21.77 14.43 -21.21
N GLY A 85 -22.27 15.25 -22.13
CA GLY A 85 -23.66 15.26 -22.57
C GLY A 85 -24.59 16.10 -21.69
N GLU A 86 -25.89 15.96 -21.91
CA GLU A 86 -26.95 16.66 -21.17
C GLU A 86 -27.85 15.63 -20.49
N ALA A 87 -27.83 15.61 -19.16
CA ALA A 87 -28.56 14.62 -18.38
C ALA A 87 -30.06 14.64 -18.70
N CYS A 88 -30.59 13.47 -19.06
CA CYS A 88 -32.02 13.25 -19.35
C CYS A 88 -32.57 14.07 -20.53
N ALA A 89 -31.73 14.49 -21.49
CA ALA A 89 -32.14 15.35 -22.60
C ALA A 89 -33.26 14.76 -23.48
N SER A 90 -33.31 13.43 -23.64
CA SER A 90 -34.37 12.75 -24.40
C SER A 90 -35.46 12.11 -23.54
N ALA A 91 -35.46 12.35 -22.22
CA ALA A 91 -36.44 11.80 -21.29
C ALA A 91 -37.85 12.36 -21.54
N THR A 92 -38.87 11.51 -21.39
CA THR A 92 -40.27 11.95 -21.41
C THR A 92 -40.67 12.59 -20.07
N ASP A 93 -40.08 12.12 -18.97
CA ASP A 93 -40.16 12.74 -17.64
C ASP A 93 -38.74 13.13 -17.14
N VAL A 94 -38.33 14.35 -17.51
CA VAL A 94 -37.01 14.89 -17.16
C VAL A 94 -36.78 14.92 -15.64
N SER A 95 -37.80 15.26 -14.85
CA SER A 95 -37.66 15.38 -13.40
C SER A 95 -37.46 14.01 -12.73
N ALA A 96 -38.21 13.00 -13.18
CA ALA A 96 -38.05 11.64 -12.67
C ALA A 96 -36.68 11.07 -13.07
N CYS A 97 -36.25 11.26 -14.32
CA CYS A 97 -34.94 10.82 -14.77
C CYS A 97 -33.79 11.48 -14.00
N GLN A 98 -33.84 12.81 -13.77
CA GLN A 98 -32.81 13.52 -13.00
C GLN A 98 -32.73 13.03 -11.55
N THR A 99 -33.89 12.74 -10.93
CA THR A 99 -33.94 12.16 -9.58
C THR A 99 -33.32 10.76 -9.56
N ALA A 100 -33.69 9.90 -10.51
CA ALA A 100 -33.11 8.56 -10.63
C ALA A 100 -31.59 8.60 -10.88
N LEU A 101 -31.12 9.55 -11.70
CA LEU A 101 -29.69 9.77 -11.92
C LEU A 101 -28.98 10.17 -10.62
N ALA A 102 -29.54 11.12 -9.86
CA ALA A 102 -28.97 11.58 -8.61
C ALA A 102 -28.85 10.43 -7.57
N GLU A 103 -29.82 9.51 -7.54
CA GLU A 103 -29.87 8.36 -6.62
C GLU A 103 -29.09 7.14 -7.14
N ALA A 104 -28.70 7.11 -8.42
CA ALA A 104 -28.01 5.99 -9.02
C ALA A 104 -26.68 5.68 -8.31
N SER A 105 -26.56 4.47 -7.77
CA SER A 105 -25.36 4.03 -7.06
C SER A 105 -25.05 2.57 -7.41
N SER A 106 -23.86 2.13 -7.05
CA SER A 106 -23.42 0.75 -7.22
C SER A 106 -22.72 0.28 -5.95
N SER A 107 -22.93 -0.96 -5.54
CA SER A 107 -22.11 -1.60 -4.50
C SER A 107 -20.73 -2.00 -5.02
N ASP A 108 -20.57 -2.10 -6.34
CA ASP A 108 -19.35 -2.54 -7.01
C ASP A 108 -18.72 -1.41 -7.82
N GLY A 109 -17.50 -1.62 -8.30
CA GLY A 109 -16.82 -0.72 -9.22
C GLY A 109 -15.86 -1.47 -10.12
N PHE A 110 -15.70 -0.98 -11.34
CA PHE A 110 -14.90 -1.65 -12.36
C PHE A 110 -13.40 -1.58 -12.05
N THR A 111 -12.98 -0.58 -11.29
CA THR A 111 -11.63 -0.48 -10.70
C THR A 111 -11.70 0.24 -9.37
N GLY A 112 -10.68 0.05 -8.54
CA GLY A 112 -10.68 0.55 -7.18
C GLY A 112 -9.59 -0.08 -6.32
N ASN A 113 -9.41 0.48 -5.13
CA ASN A 113 -8.55 -0.09 -4.10
C ASN A 113 -9.32 -0.15 -2.79
N CYS A 114 -9.13 -1.21 -2.00
CA CYS A 114 -9.84 -1.41 -0.73
C CYS A 114 -8.90 -2.06 0.28
N VAL A 115 -8.26 -1.21 1.08
CA VAL A 115 -7.39 -1.61 2.20
C VAL A 115 -7.95 -1.06 3.51
N GLN A 116 -7.90 0.26 3.69
CA GLN A 116 -8.52 0.98 4.83
C GLN A 116 -9.64 1.92 4.35
N LEU A 117 -9.37 2.67 3.28
CA LEU A 117 -10.35 3.43 2.51
C LEU A 117 -10.60 2.70 1.19
N CYS A 118 -11.85 2.36 0.91
CA CYS A 118 -12.26 1.68 -0.29
C CYS A 118 -12.75 2.72 -1.30
N SER A 119 -12.08 2.80 -2.45
CA SER A 119 -12.51 3.58 -3.60
C SER A 119 -13.02 2.64 -4.69
N ARG A 120 -14.16 2.95 -5.31
CA ARG A 120 -14.76 2.15 -6.39
C ARG A 120 -15.30 3.07 -7.48
N TYR A 121 -14.83 2.87 -8.71
CA TYR A 121 -15.28 3.64 -9.87
C TYR A 121 -16.41 2.92 -10.61
N PHE A 122 -17.43 3.67 -11.00
CA PHE A 122 -18.52 3.20 -11.86
C PHE A 122 -18.99 4.34 -12.78
N LEU A 123 -19.64 3.99 -13.89
CA LEU A 123 -20.31 4.97 -14.75
C LEU A 123 -21.81 5.00 -14.47
N ALA A 124 -22.42 6.17 -14.63
CA ALA A 124 -23.87 6.31 -14.76
C ALA A 124 -24.21 6.95 -16.12
N THR A 125 -25.23 6.44 -16.79
CA THR A 125 -25.68 6.93 -18.11
C THR A 125 -27.17 7.19 -18.12
N THR A 126 -27.62 8.19 -18.88
CA THR A 126 -29.05 8.41 -19.17
C THR A 126 -29.36 8.27 -20.65
N ARG A 127 -30.49 7.65 -21.00
CA ARG A 127 -31.02 7.62 -22.37
C ARG A 127 -32.53 7.48 -22.33
N GLY A 128 -33.25 8.52 -22.77
CA GLY A 128 -34.69 8.59 -22.57
C GLY A 128 -35.01 8.58 -21.07
N ASP A 129 -35.99 7.77 -20.65
CA ASP A 129 -36.33 7.62 -19.22
C ASP A 129 -35.41 6.62 -18.47
N GLU A 130 -34.45 5.99 -19.16
CA GLU A 130 -33.56 4.98 -18.58
C GLU A 130 -32.33 5.63 -17.92
N VAL A 131 -32.09 5.28 -16.65
CA VAL A 131 -30.84 5.53 -15.93
C VAL A 131 -30.18 4.18 -15.64
N LYS A 132 -28.89 4.04 -15.96
CA LYS A 132 -28.15 2.79 -15.77
C LYS A 132 -26.76 3.01 -15.20
N THR A 133 -26.32 2.12 -14.30
CA THR A 133 -24.96 2.08 -13.77
C THR A 133 -24.15 0.95 -14.40
N TRP A 134 -22.83 1.16 -14.48
CA TRP A 134 -21.87 0.23 -15.08
C TRP A 134 -20.65 0.13 -14.17
N ALA A 135 -20.47 -1.00 -13.51
CA ALA A 135 -19.60 -1.18 -12.36
C ALA A 135 -18.66 -2.38 -12.47
N SER A 136 -18.53 -2.97 -13.66
CA SER A 136 -17.52 -3.98 -13.96
C SER A 136 -16.87 -3.76 -15.33
N LEU A 137 -15.68 -4.32 -15.54
CA LEU A 137 -15.01 -4.27 -16.84
C LEU A 137 -15.89 -4.85 -17.96
N GLN A 138 -16.58 -5.97 -17.69
CA GLN A 138 -17.46 -6.62 -18.67
C GLN A 138 -18.66 -5.73 -19.02
N GLU A 139 -19.24 -5.04 -18.05
CA GLU A 139 -20.31 -4.08 -18.26
C GLU A 139 -19.85 -2.88 -19.09
N LEU A 140 -18.64 -2.37 -18.82
CA LEU A 140 -18.01 -1.32 -19.61
C LEU A 140 -17.77 -1.73 -21.06
N GLN A 141 -17.26 -2.95 -21.29
CA GLN A 141 -17.10 -3.50 -22.64
C GLN A 141 -18.44 -3.59 -23.37
N ASN A 142 -19.51 -3.99 -22.67
CA ASN A 142 -20.85 -4.05 -23.24
C ASN A 142 -21.44 -2.67 -23.54
N LEU A 143 -21.14 -1.66 -22.71
CA LEU A 143 -21.57 -0.27 -22.92
C LEU A 143 -20.88 0.37 -24.13
N LEU A 144 -19.55 0.26 -24.18
CA LEU A 144 -18.75 0.88 -25.24
C LEU A 144 -18.95 0.13 -26.58
N GLY A 145 -19.04 -1.20 -26.53
CA GLY A 145 -19.16 -2.01 -27.73
C GLY A 145 -17.89 -1.97 -28.56
N ALA A 146 -17.94 -1.29 -29.71
CA ALA A 146 -16.74 -1.07 -30.51
C ALA A 146 -15.85 -0.01 -29.87
N VAL A 147 -14.54 -0.24 -29.87
CA VAL A 147 -13.55 0.73 -29.39
C VAL A 147 -13.03 1.50 -30.59
N ASP A 148 -13.53 2.71 -30.75
CA ASP A 148 -13.27 3.60 -31.88
C ASP A 148 -12.36 4.77 -31.50
N THR A 149 -12.36 5.15 -30.22
CA THR A 149 -11.58 6.29 -29.71
C THR A 149 -10.46 5.88 -28.76
N ALA A 150 -9.48 6.76 -28.61
CA ALA A 150 -8.37 6.54 -27.69
C ALA A 150 -8.84 6.53 -26.22
N GLN A 151 -9.94 7.21 -25.93
CA GLN A 151 -10.47 7.45 -24.59
C GLN A 151 -11.24 6.23 -24.11
N GLU A 152 -11.94 5.54 -25.01
CA GLU A 152 -12.51 4.22 -24.76
C GLU A 152 -11.43 3.20 -24.43
N ALA A 153 -10.33 3.19 -25.20
CA ALA A 153 -9.21 2.29 -24.94
C ALA A 153 -8.53 2.58 -23.59
N ALA A 154 -8.32 3.86 -23.26
CA ALA A 154 -7.77 4.28 -21.97
C ALA A 154 -8.70 3.90 -20.81
N LEU A 155 -10.01 4.13 -20.94
CA LEU A 155 -11.00 3.80 -19.91
C LEU A 155 -11.09 2.30 -19.65
N LEU A 156 -11.08 1.46 -20.70
CA LEU A 156 -11.04 0.00 -20.55
C LEU A 156 -9.74 -0.46 -19.87
N THR A 157 -8.61 0.16 -20.21
CA THR A 157 -7.31 -0.15 -19.59
C THR A 157 -7.32 0.22 -18.10
N PHE A 158 -7.86 1.40 -17.74
CA PHE A 158 -8.05 1.80 -16.35
C PHE A 158 -8.99 0.85 -15.59
N ALA A 159 -10.08 0.43 -16.23
CA ALA A 159 -11.03 -0.54 -15.69
C ALA A 159 -10.45 -1.95 -15.53
N ALA A 160 -9.37 -2.29 -16.23
CA ALA A 160 -8.63 -3.53 -16.04
C ALA A 160 -7.60 -3.46 -14.87
N GLY A 161 -7.65 -2.39 -14.06
CA GLY A 161 -6.84 -2.22 -12.86
C GLY A 161 -5.45 -1.62 -13.10
N TYR A 162 -5.25 -0.96 -14.25
CA TYR A 162 -4.03 -0.21 -14.55
C TYR A 162 -4.15 1.24 -14.11
N ARG A 163 -3.01 1.87 -13.81
CA ARG A 163 -2.91 3.31 -13.55
C ARG A 163 -2.43 4.04 -14.81
N LEU A 164 -3.00 5.20 -15.09
CA LEU A 164 -2.65 6.04 -16.24
C LEU A 164 -2.20 7.40 -15.73
N SER A 165 -1.00 7.84 -16.10
CA SER A 165 -0.54 9.20 -15.86
C SER A 165 -0.96 10.13 -16.98
N CYS A 166 -1.52 11.28 -16.63
CA CYS A 166 -1.96 12.29 -17.60
C CYS A 166 -0.83 13.21 -18.07
N GLN A 167 0.33 13.12 -17.43
CA GLN A 167 1.45 14.06 -17.62
C GLN A 167 2.73 13.35 -18.07
N THR A 168 2.86 12.06 -17.77
CA THR A 168 4.07 11.27 -18.03
C THR A 168 3.74 10.19 -19.06
N LEU A 169 4.22 10.35 -20.30
CA LEU A 169 3.89 9.43 -21.39
C LEU A 169 4.34 8.00 -21.11
N GLU A 170 5.45 7.83 -20.38
CA GLU A 170 5.94 6.52 -19.93
C GLU A 170 4.96 5.82 -18.98
N GLN A 171 4.04 6.54 -18.37
CA GLN A 171 3.09 6.00 -17.39
C GLN A 171 1.62 6.13 -17.83
N GLY A 172 1.35 6.73 -18.98
CA GLY A 172 0.02 6.99 -19.49
C GLY A 172 0.04 7.62 -20.88
N ALA A 173 -0.10 6.79 -21.90
CA ALA A 173 -0.15 7.24 -23.28
C ALA A 173 -0.98 6.29 -24.14
N VAL A 174 -1.48 6.75 -25.27
CA VAL A 174 -2.30 5.95 -26.18
C VAL A 174 -1.89 6.17 -27.63
N LYS A 175 -1.94 5.09 -28.42
CA LYS A 175 -1.65 5.10 -29.85
C LYS A 175 -2.65 4.26 -30.61
N ARG A 176 -3.18 4.79 -31.72
CA ARG A 176 -4.00 4.02 -32.65
C ARG A 176 -3.13 3.15 -33.55
N ASN A 177 -3.51 1.90 -33.70
CA ASN A 177 -2.83 0.92 -34.54
C ASN A 177 -3.44 0.87 -35.96
N PRO A 178 -2.68 0.44 -36.99
CA PRO A 178 -3.19 0.34 -38.36
C PRO A 178 -4.37 -0.64 -38.54
N ASP A 179 -4.52 -1.62 -37.66
CA ASP A 179 -5.62 -2.59 -37.66
C ASP A 179 -6.89 -2.08 -36.99
N GLY A 180 -6.90 -0.82 -36.53
CA GLY A 180 -8.04 -0.17 -35.91
C GLY A 180 -8.09 -0.29 -34.38
N GLY A 181 -7.28 -1.14 -33.76
CA GLY A 181 -7.15 -1.20 -32.30
C GLY A 181 -6.24 -0.10 -31.73
N PHE A 182 -5.97 -0.17 -30.43
CA PHE A 182 -5.14 0.78 -29.70
C PHE A 182 -4.08 0.07 -28.88
N ASN A 183 -2.95 0.74 -28.67
CA ASN A 183 -1.99 0.40 -27.64
C ASN A 183 -2.03 1.49 -26.57
N VAL A 184 -2.16 1.09 -25.31
CA VAL A 184 -2.20 1.99 -24.14
C VAL A 184 -1.01 1.68 -23.25
N VAL A 185 -0.17 2.68 -22.99
CA VAL A 185 0.89 2.65 -21.98
C VAL A 185 0.25 2.93 -20.63
N ALA A 186 0.48 2.07 -19.65
CA ALA A 186 -0.07 2.18 -18.30
C ALA A 186 0.87 1.56 -17.27
N THR A 187 0.61 1.75 -15.98
CA THR A 187 1.44 1.18 -14.90
C THR A 187 0.68 0.29 -13.93
N LYS A 188 1.41 -0.65 -13.31
CA LYS A 188 0.99 -1.37 -12.09
C LYS A 188 2.16 -1.46 -11.10
N GLY A 189 1.81 -1.76 -9.86
CA GLY A 189 2.76 -1.85 -8.76
C GLY A 189 3.18 -0.48 -8.22
N ASP A 190 4.22 -0.49 -7.43
CA ASP A 190 4.88 0.67 -6.86
C ASP A 190 6.36 0.33 -6.69
N ALA A 191 7.17 1.35 -6.40
CA ALA A 191 8.61 1.22 -6.20
C ALA A 191 8.98 1.34 -4.70
N CYS A 192 8.12 0.82 -3.82
CA CYS A 192 8.37 0.79 -2.38
C CYS A 192 8.86 -0.61 -1.97
N GLY A 193 10.14 -0.76 -1.61
CA GLY A 193 10.74 -2.07 -1.34
C GLY A 193 11.50 -2.63 -2.54
N GLU A 194 12.73 -3.11 -2.36
CA GLU A 194 13.47 -3.79 -3.44
C GLU A 194 12.65 -4.99 -3.97
N GLY A 195 12.45 -5.13 -5.28
CA GLY A 195 11.61 -6.17 -5.89
C GLY A 195 10.10 -5.89 -5.99
N SER A 196 9.62 -4.80 -5.37
CA SER A 196 8.48 -4.08 -5.95
C SER A 196 8.99 -3.36 -7.21
N ASN A 197 8.17 -3.32 -8.25
CA ASN A 197 8.49 -2.55 -9.44
C ASN A 197 7.29 -1.70 -9.77
N LEU A 198 7.54 -0.42 -10.03
CA LEU A 198 6.64 0.33 -10.88
C LEU A 198 6.85 -0.21 -12.29
N MET A 199 5.95 -1.10 -12.71
CA MET A 199 5.96 -1.71 -14.03
C MET A 199 5.20 -0.82 -15.00
N GLN A 200 5.80 -0.54 -16.16
CA GLN A 200 5.12 -0.06 -17.36
C GLN A 200 4.62 -1.27 -18.15
N TYR A 201 3.42 -1.17 -18.67
CA TYR A 201 2.82 -2.12 -19.61
C TYR A 201 2.38 -1.38 -20.86
N VAL A 202 2.47 -2.06 -22.00
CA VAL A 202 1.69 -1.72 -23.18
C VAL A 202 0.54 -2.71 -23.27
N VAL A 203 -0.68 -2.22 -23.08
CA VAL A 203 -1.91 -2.99 -23.19
C VAL A 203 -2.52 -2.73 -24.56
N ARG A 204 -2.61 -3.76 -25.39
CA ARG A 204 -3.36 -3.70 -26.64
C ARG A 204 -4.84 -3.84 -26.34
N VAL A 205 -5.63 -2.89 -26.83
CA VAL A 205 -7.08 -2.92 -26.83
C VAL A 205 -7.55 -3.12 -28.27
N SER A 206 -8.21 -4.22 -28.56
CA SER A 206 -8.77 -4.47 -29.89
C SER A 206 -10.01 -3.61 -30.15
N ALA A 207 -10.45 -3.53 -31.42
CA ALA A 207 -11.66 -2.81 -31.80
C ALA A 207 -12.96 -3.37 -31.17
N ASN A 208 -12.94 -4.59 -30.61
CA ASN A 208 -14.05 -5.16 -29.85
C ASN A 208 -13.84 -5.12 -28.32
N GLY A 209 -12.85 -4.38 -27.83
CA GLY A 209 -12.62 -4.15 -26.40
C GLY A 209 -11.88 -5.27 -25.66
N GLU A 210 -11.29 -6.24 -26.36
CA GLU A 210 -10.43 -7.26 -25.75
C GLU A 210 -9.07 -6.64 -25.37
N LEU A 211 -8.64 -6.89 -24.13
CA LEU A 211 -7.37 -6.39 -23.61
C LEU A 211 -6.31 -7.47 -23.57
N ARG A 212 -5.12 -7.16 -24.08
CA ARG A 212 -3.95 -8.05 -24.04
C ARG A 212 -2.69 -7.27 -23.75
N GLU A 213 -1.95 -7.66 -22.72
CA GLU A 213 -0.58 -7.17 -22.50
C GLU A 213 0.33 -7.60 -23.67
N VAL A 214 1.06 -6.65 -24.25
CA VAL A 214 1.96 -6.91 -25.39
C VAL A 214 3.41 -6.54 -25.10
N GLU A 215 3.67 -5.66 -24.14
CA GLU A 215 4.99 -5.33 -23.62
C GLU A 215 4.90 -5.04 -22.12
N ASP A 216 5.98 -5.31 -21.39
CA ASP A 216 6.18 -4.92 -20.00
C ASP A 216 7.63 -4.49 -19.75
N HIS A 217 7.80 -3.46 -18.93
CA HIS A 217 9.09 -2.86 -18.60
C HIS A 217 9.11 -2.42 -17.14
N VAL A 218 10.27 -2.50 -16.50
CA VAL A 218 10.45 -1.91 -15.17
C VAL A 218 10.78 -0.42 -15.35
N LEU A 219 9.86 0.48 -14.98
CA LEU A 219 10.13 1.93 -15.01
C LEU A 219 11.00 2.36 -13.83
N GLN A 220 10.63 1.87 -12.65
CA GLN A 220 11.32 2.14 -11.42
C GLN A 220 11.38 0.85 -10.63
N LYS A 221 12.61 0.38 -10.39
CA LYS A 221 12.84 -0.66 -9.40
C LYS A 221 12.59 -0.04 -8.05
N GLY A 222 11.80 -0.69 -7.22
CA GLY A 222 11.71 -0.30 -5.83
C GLY A 222 13.09 -0.32 -5.20
N SER A 223 13.35 0.68 -4.38
CA SER A 223 14.64 0.86 -3.72
C SER A 223 14.42 1.13 -2.24
N GLY A 224 15.21 0.48 -1.39
CA GLY A 224 15.13 0.60 0.06
C GLY A 224 14.15 -0.39 0.70
N PRO A 225 14.25 -0.64 2.02
CA PRO A 225 13.31 -1.51 2.72
C PRO A 225 11.94 -0.84 2.92
N CYS A 226 10.87 -1.62 2.81
CA CYS A 226 9.60 -1.29 3.46
C CYS A 226 9.80 -1.46 4.97
N SER A 227 10.06 -0.37 5.66
CA SER A 227 10.54 -0.37 7.04
C SER A 227 9.71 -1.16 8.05
N VAL A 228 10.44 -1.50 9.11
CA VAL A 228 10.08 -2.14 10.37
C VAL A 228 9.45 -1.11 11.33
N GLY A 229 8.50 -1.51 12.18
CA GLY A 229 7.88 -0.68 13.22
C GLY A 229 6.36 -0.45 13.04
N ARG A 230 5.63 -0.14 14.12
CA ARG A 230 4.19 0.12 14.09
C ARG A 230 3.86 1.45 13.39
N ARG A 231 3.22 1.37 12.22
CA ARG A 231 2.78 2.57 11.47
C ARG A 231 1.46 3.13 12.03
N PRO A 232 1.33 4.46 12.25
CA PRO A 232 0.07 5.03 12.68
C PRO A 232 -0.96 5.03 11.54
N VAL A 233 -2.23 4.84 11.88
CA VAL A 233 -3.33 5.13 10.95
C VAL A 233 -3.29 6.61 10.59
N GLY A 234 -3.45 6.93 9.30
CA GLY A 234 -3.43 8.30 8.80
C GLY A 234 -2.04 8.85 8.53
N LEU A 235 -0.99 8.01 8.51
CA LEU A 235 0.33 8.41 8.03
C LEU A 235 0.25 8.81 6.56
N GLU A 236 0.56 10.07 6.26
CA GLU A 236 0.67 10.58 4.91
C GLU A 236 2.05 10.22 4.34
N GLY A 237 2.10 9.81 3.06
CA GLY A 237 3.35 9.44 2.42
C GLY A 237 4.31 10.63 2.35
N SER A 238 5.58 10.43 2.74
CA SER A 238 6.63 11.41 2.50
C SER A 238 7.78 10.81 1.71
N VAL A 239 8.32 11.59 0.78
CA VAL A 239 9.54 11.27 0.04
C VAL A 239 10.70 11.86 0.84
N ALA A 240 11.55 11.01 1.42
CA ALA A 240 12.81 11.49 1.99
C ALA A 240 13.59 12.23 0.90
N GLY A 241 14.02 13.46 1.19
CA GLY A 241 14.75 14.31 0.23
C GLY A 241 15.94 13.56 -0.38
N GLY A 242 16.11 13.70 -1.70
CA GLY A 242 17.05 12.93 -2.51
C GLY A 242 18.45 12.86 -1.91
N CYS A 243 18.80 11.69 -1.41
CA CYS A 243 20.14 11.34 -0.97
C CYS A 243 20.61 10.15 -1.82
N GLU A 244 21.80 10.23 -2.40
CA GLU A 244 22.38 9.14 -3.20
C GLU A 244 22.97 8.02 -2.32
N ASP A 245 23.19 8.28 -1.02
CA ASP A 245 23.73 7.30 -0.05
C ASP A 245 22.62 6.41 0.54
N ALA A 246 22.72 5.10 0.30
CA ALA A 246 21.79 4.08 0.79
C ALA A 246 21.66 4.07 2.33
N LEU A 247 22.76 4.31 3.07
CA LEU A 247 22.74 4.37 4.54
C LEU A 247 22.00 5.61 5.03
N GLY A 248 22.27 6.76 4.41
CA GLY A 248 21.58 8.01 4.70
C GLY A 248 20.08 7.89 4.48
N HIS A 249 19.68 7.36 3.32
CA HIS A 249 18.27 7.12 3.00
C HIS A 249 17.60 6.16 3.99
N HIS A 250 18.23 5.02 4.29
CA HIS A 250 17.70 4.04 5.23
C HIS A 250 17.45 4.64 6.61
N PHE A 251 18.46 5.28 7.22
CA PHE A 251 18.28 5.84 8.56
C PHE A 251 17.34 7.05 8.58
N ALA A 252 17.24 7.81 7.49
CA ALA A 252 16.25 8.88 7.37
C ALA A 252 14.81 8.34 7.34
N GLN A 253 14.60 7.24 6.62
CA GLN A 253 13.31 6.55 6.57
C GLN A 253 12.97 5.89 7.91
N THR A 254 13.93 5.22 8.56
CA THR A 254 13.74 4.67 9.91
C THR A 254 13.37 5.78 10.89
N ALA A 255 14.13 6.88 10.94
CA ALA A 255 13.84 8.01 11.82
C ALA A 255 12.46 8.65 11.59
N HIS A 256 12.02 8.74 10.34
CA HIS A 256 10.67 9.20 10.02
C HIS A 256 9.59 8.28 10.61
N LEU A 257 9.83 6.97 10.61
CA LEU A 257 8.87 5.99 11.08
C LEU A 257 8.89 5.81 12.59
N GLU A 258 10.04 5.91 13.24
CA GLU A 258 10.09 6.02 14.71
C GLU A 258 9.34 7.28 15.16
N ALA A 259 9.46 8.38 14.42
CA ALA A 259 8.71 9.58 14.74
C ALA A 259 7.20 9.37 14.55
N ALA A 260 6.81 8.58 13.55
CA ALA A 260 5.42 8.23 13.30
C ALA A 260 4.87 7.24 14.35
N SER A 261 5.67 6.29 14.84
CA SER A 261 5.25 5.27 15.81
C SER A 261 4.92 5.88 17.18
N ILE A 262 5.52 7.04 17.54
CA ILE A 262 5.08 7.86 18.69
C ILE A 262 3.56 8.11 18.63
N HIS A 263 3.05 8.55 17.47
CA HIS A 263 1.62 8.81 17.29
C HIS A 263 0.80 7.52 17.35
N ALA A 264 1.34 6.41 16.84
CA ALA A 264 0.69 5.11 16.88
C ALA A 264 0.50 4.62 18.32
N PHE A 265 1.52 4.73 19.17
CA PHE A 265 1.46 4.31 20.57
C PHE A 265 0.62 5.24 21.44
N LEU A 266 0.67 6.55 21.23
CA LEU A 266 -0.21 7.50 21.94
C LEU A 266 -1.69 7.23 21.63
N ARG A 267 -2.02 7.00 20.35
CA ARG A 267 -3.37 6.63 19.95
C ARG A 267 -3.76 5.26 20.49
N LEU A 268 -2.86 4.27 20.43
CA LEU A 268 -3.10 2.95 20.99
C LEU A 268 -3.45 3.03 22.49
N ARG A 269 -2.74 3.86 23.26
CA ARG A 269 -3.06 4.08 24.67
C ARG A 269 -4.49 4.59 24.87
N GLU A 270 -4.92 5.57 24.08
CA GLU A 270 -6.28 6.09 24.12
C GLU A 270 -7.33 5.04 23.73
N GLU A 271 -7.05 4.25 22.68
CA GLU A 271 -7.91 3.15 22.25
C GLU A 271 -8.00 2.04 23.31
N LEU A 272 -6.88 1.69 23.95
CA LEU A 272 -6.86 0.74 25.07
C LEU A 272 -7.68 1.26 26.26
N ALA A 273 -7.56 2.54 26.59
CA ALA A 273 -8.36 3.16 27.65
C ALA A 273 -9.86 3.16 27.33
N LEU A 274 -10.22 3.53 26.10
CA LEU A 274 -11.60 3.53 25.59
C LEU A 274 -12.26 2.15 25.75
N HIS A 275 -11.52 1.09 25.48
CA HIS A 275 -12.02 -0.29 25.52
C HIS A 275 -11.82 -0.99 26.87
N GLY A 276 -11.42 -0.25 27.91
CA GLY A 276 -11.30 -0.77 29.28
C GLY A 276 -10.14 -1.74 29.48
N ALA A 277 -9.01 -1.52 28.80
CA ALA A 277 -7.78 -2.24 29.08
C ALA A 277 -7.24 -1.91 30.48
N GLU A 278 -6.53 -2.85 31.09
CA GLU A 278 -5.88 -2.63 32.39
C GLU A 278 -4.85 -1.51 32.29
N ALA A 279 -4.68 -0.73 33.37
CA ALA A 279 -3.76 0.40 33.40
C ALA A 279 -2.33 0.02 32.98
N ALA A 280 -1.89 -1.21 33.30
CA ALA A 280 -0.57 -1.70 32.90
C ALA A 280 -0.36 -1.73 31.37
N LEU A 281 -1.38 -2.06 30.57
CA LEU A 281 -1.28 -2.04 29.10
C LEU A 281 -1.25 -0.61 28.55
N GLN A 282 -2.01 0.29 29.16
CA GLN A 282 -2.04 1.71 28.78
C GLN A 282 -0.70 2.39 29.08
N GLU A 283 -0.14 2.15 30.27
CA GLU A 283 1.16 2.69 30.66
C GLU A 283 2.31 2.09 29.86
N ALA A 284 2.22 0.81 29.48
CA ALA A 284 3.19 0.19 28.58
C ALA A 284 3.16 0.82 27.17
N ALA A 285 1.97 1.15 26.64
CA ALA A 285 1.85 1.87 25.37
C ALA A 285 2.43 3.30 25.49
N LEU A 286 2.19 4.00 26.59
CA LEU A 286 2.80 5.31 26.84
C LEU A 286 4.32 5.22 26.92
N ALA A 287 4.85 4.23 27.65
CA ALA A 287 6.28 4.00 27.75
C ALA A 287 6.90 3.69 26.39
N SER A 288 6.23 2.91 25.55
CA SER A 288 6.68 2.64 24.17
C SER A 288 6.76 3.94 23.36
N ALA A 289 5.75 4.82 23.44
CA ALA A 289 5.82 6.13 22.78
C ALA A 289 7.01 7.00 23.24
N VAL A 290 7.43 6.87 24.50
CA VAL A 290 8.61 7.57 25.03
C VAL A 290 9.91 6.96 24.51
N ASP A 291 9.98 5.63 24.43
CA ASP A 291 11.11 4.92 23.83
C ASP A 291 11.31 5.38 22.35
N GLU A 292 10.22 5.56 21.60
CA GLU A 292 10.26 6.01 20.20
C GLU A 292 10.78 7.43 19.98
N VAL A 293 10.63 8.33 20.96
CA VAL A 293 11.28 9.65 20.92
C VAL A 293 12.81 9.46 20.89
N MET A 294 13.32 8.55 21.72
CA MET A 294 14.75 8.26 21.74
C MET A 294 15.23 7.57 20.47
N HIS A 295 14.43 6.64 19.93
CA HIS A 295 14.74 5.95 18.68
C HIS A 295 14.80 6.93 17.50
N THR A 296 13.84 7.84 17.40
CA THR A 296 13.80 8.94 16.42
C THR A 296 15.07 9.78 16.47
N GLU A 297 15.52 10.14 17.67
CA GLU A 297 16.74 10.93 17.84
C GLU A 297 18.00 10.15 17.44
N MET A 298 18.10 8.88 17.83
CA MET A 298 19.25 8.01 17.51
C MET A 298 19.38 7.79 16.01
N THR A 299 18.30 7.34 15.38
CA THR A 299 18.25 7.07 13.94
C THR A 299 18.38 8.36 13.13
N GLY A 300 17.81 9.47 13.60
CA GLY A 300 17.97 10.78 12.98
C GLY A 300 19.41 11.31 13.04
N ARG A 301 20.18 10.99 14.09
CA ARG A 301 21.63 11.30 14.14
C ARG A 301 22.40 10.47 13.12
N LEU A 302 22.10 9.17 13.01
CA LEU A 302 22.71 8.30 12.00
C LEU A 302 22.41 8.79 10.59
N ALA A 303 21.14 9.15 10.30
CA ALA A 303 20.73 9.71 9.02
C ALA A 303 21.56 10.94 8.63
N ARG A 304 21.69 11.91 9.55
CA ARG A 304 22.47 13.14 9.33
C ARG A 304 23.96 12.86 9.15
N ARG A 305 24.50 11.86 9.86
CA ARG A 305 25.90 11.42 9.70
C ARG A 305 26.17 10.89 8.30
N TYR A 306 25.20 10.20 7.70
CA TYR A 306 25.24 9.72 6.32
C TYR A 306 24.61 10.69 5.31
N GLY A 307 24.56 11.98 5.64
CA GLY A 307 24.20 13.04 4.67
C GLY A 307 22.70 13.22 4.40
N ALA A 308 21.82 12.50 5.09
CA ALA A 308 20.37 12.62 4.92
C ALA A 308 19.70 13.36 6.07
N THR A 309 18.60 14.06 5.76
CA THR A 309 17.75 14.69 6.79
C THR A 309 16.40 13.99 6.82
N PRO A 310 16.01 13.36 7.95
CA PRO A 310 14.71 12.73 8.08
C PRO A 310 13.57 13.76 7.91
N PRO A 311 12.56 13.50 7.07
CA PRO A 311 11.38 14.33 7.01
C PRO A 311 10.52 14.14 8.28
N PRO A 312 9.85 15.19 8.77
CA PRO A 312 8.91 15.04 9.88
C PRO A 312 7.72 14.15 9.48
N PRO A 313 7.14 13.38 10.41
CA PRO A 313 5.92 12.62 10.15
C PRO A 313 4.71 13.55 10.00
N ALA A 314 3.83 13.24 9.05
CA ALA A 314 2.52 13.85 8.92
C ALA A 314 1.47 12.78 9.20
N VAL A 315 0.71 12.96 10.28
CA VAL A 315 -0.31 12.00 10.73
C VAL A 315 -1.64 12.71 10.86
N ALA A 316 -2.62 12.33 10.04
CA ALA A 316 -3.95 12.90 10.08
C ALA A 316 -4.67 12.51 11.39
N ALA A 317 -5.38 13.46 12.00
CA ALA A 317 -6.22 13.19 13.15
C ALA A 317 -7.45 12.39 12.71
N VAL A 318 -7.57 11.15 13.20
CA VAL A 318 -8.68 10.24 12.89
C VAL A 318 -9.39 9.79 14.17
N PRO A 319 -10.71 9.51 14.13
CA PRO A 319 -11.44 9.03 15.30
C PRO A 319 -10.85 7.73 15.89
N LEU A 320 -11.08 7.50 17.19
CA LEU A 320 -10.72 6.25 17.85
C LEU A 320 -11.56 5.09 17.31
N ARG A 321 -10.94 3.92 17.14
CA ARG A 321 -11.55 2.77 16.46
C ARG A 321 -12.31 1.82 17.39
N PRO A 322 -13.24 1.01 16.85
CA PRO A 322 -13.75 -0.19 17.52
C PRO A 322 -12.62 -1.17 17.87
N LEU A 323 -12.80 -1.94 18.95
CA LEU A 323 -11.77 -2.88 19.45
C LEU A 323 -11.33 -3.91 18.39
N SER A 324 -12.23 -4.35 17.52
CA SER A 324 -11.93 -5.31 16.46
C SER A 324 -10.95 -4.76 15.43
N GLU A 325 -11.02 -3.47 15.10
CA GLU A 325 -10.08 -2.80 14.21
C GLU A 325 -8.73 -2.53 14.90
N VAL A 326 -8.75 -2.13 16.18
CA VAL A 326 -7.53 -1.98 16.99
C VAL A 326 -6.78 -3.30 17.08
N ALA A 327 -7.51 -4.41 17.29
CA ALA A 327 -6.94 -5.74 17.35
C ALA A 327 -6.39 -6.20 16.00
N LEU A 328 -7.06 -5.87 14.90
CA LEU A 328 -6.60 -6.18 13.54
C LEU A 328 -5.28 -5.47 13.22
N ASP A 329 -5.22 -4.17 13.50
CA ASP A 329 -4.03 -3.33 13.38
C ASP A 329 -2.88 -3.87 14.23
N ASN A 330 -3.14 -4.16 15.50
CA ASN A 330 -2.15 -4.74 16.40
C ASN A 330 -1.68 -6.13 15.96
N ALA A 331 -2.56 -6.95 15.37
CA ALA A 331 -2.19 -8.27 14.87
C ALA A 331 -1.22 -8.20 13.69
N VAL A 332 -1.34 -7.19 12.83
CA VAL A 332 -0.47 -6.98 11.66
C VAL A 332 0.79 -6.19 12.03
N GLU A 333 0.63 -4.97 12.49
CA GLU A 333 1.76 -4.06 12.73
C GLU A 333 2.52 -4.43 14.00
N GLY A 334 1.82 -4.79 15.08
CA GLY A 334 2.44 -5.15 16.36
C GLY A 334 2.96 -6.59 16.40
N CYS A 335 2.06 -7.57 16.29
CA CYS A 335 2.41 -8.98 16.47
C CYS A 335 3.32 -9.52 15.37
N VAL A 336 3.21 -9.03 14.12
CA VAL A 336 4.05 -9.50 13.01
C VAL A 336 5.21 -8.53 12.77
N ARG A 337 4.95 -7.28 12.37
CA ARG A 337 6.01 -6.36 11.94
C ARG A 337 6.93 -5.93 13.08
N GLU A 338 6.41 -5.54 14.24
CA GLU A 338 7.23 -5.18 15.40
C GLU A 338 8.08 -6.35 15.89
N THR A 339 7.48 -7.56 15.93
CA THR A 339 8.18 -8.76 16.42
C THR A 339 9.34 -9.14 15.50
N TYR A 340 9.15 -9.09 14.19
CA TYR A 340 10.24 -9.30 13.24
C TYR A 340 11.27 -8.17 13.32
N GLY A 341 10.80 -6.95 13.50
CA GLY A 341 11.61 -5.77 13.66
C GLY A 341 12.62 -5.82 14.79
N ALA A 342 12.13 -6.18 15.98
CA ALA A 342 12.97 -6.39 17.14
C ALA A 342 14.07 -7.44 16.86
N LEU A 343 13.74 -8.52 16.14
CA LEU A 343 14.72 -9.54 15.76
C LEU A 343 15.78 -9.00 14.79
N VAL A 344 15.38 -8.18 13.81
CA VAL A 344 16.32 -7.50 12.91
C VAL A 344 17.23 -6.54 13.67
N ALA A 345 16.71 -5.78 14.64
CA ALA A 345 17.52 -4.89 15.47
C ALA A 345 18.57 -5.70 16.28
N HIS A 346 18.21 -6.86 16.83
CA HIS A 346 19.19 -7.77 17.46
C HIS A 346 20.24 -8.29 16.46
N HIS A 347 19.84 -8.57 15.22
CA HIS A 347 20.80 -8.95 14.17
C HIS A 347 21.78 -7.81 13.87
N GLN A 348 21.29 -6.59 13.69
CA GLN A 348 22.13 -5.41 13.44
C GLN A 348 23.07 -5.12 14.61
N ALA A 349 22.60 -5.28 15.85
CA ALA A 349 23.41 -5.14 17.06
C ALA A 349 24.59 -6.14 17.13
N LEU A 350 24.51 -7.27 16.41
CA LEU A 350 25.58 -8.27 16.34
C LEU A 350 26.46 -8.12 15.09
N HIS A 351 25.90 -7.67 13.97
CA HIS A 351 26.54 -7.77 12.65
C HIS A 351 26.92 -6.42 12.03
N ALA A 352 26.41 -5.29 12.52
CA ALA A 352 26.80 -3.99 12.00
C ALA A 352 28.30 -3.77 12.18
N ARG A 353 29.01 -3.48 11.09
CA ARG A 353 30.44 -3.14 11.14
C ARG A 353 30.65 -1.79 11.80
N ASP A 354 29.80 -0.82 11.47
CA ASP A 354 29.85 0.51 12.06
C ASP A 354 29.55 0.46 13.56
N ALA A 355 30.45 1.00 14.37
CA ALA A 355 30.36 0.93 15.82
C ALA A 355 29.22 1.75 16.41
N GLU A 356 28.90 2.90 15.83
CA GLU A 356 27.80 3.76 16.30
C GLU A 356 26.44 3.15 15.93
N VAL A 357 26.32 2.56 14.74
CA VAL A 357 25.10 1.82 14.37
C VAL A 357 24.90 0.66 15.34
N ARG A 358 25.95 -0.12 15.61
CA ARG A 358 25.88 -1.26 16.51
C ARG A 358 25.45 -0.85 17.93
N GLU A 359 26.02 0.24 18.46
CA GLU A 359 25.66 0.77 19.78
C GLU A 359 24.19 1.24 19.83
N ALA A 360 23.72 1.94 18.79
CA ALA A 360 22.32 2.35 18.68
C ALA A 360 21.38 1.14 18.65
N MET A 361 21.71 0.13 17.83
CA MET A 361 20.88 -1.07 17.66
C MET A 361 20.85 -1.96 18.89
N VAL A 362 21.91 -2.01 19.71
CA VAL A 362 21.87 -2.71 21.02
C VAL A 362 20.74 -2.17 21.91
N ARG A 363 20.57 -0.85 21.90
CA ARG A 363 19.55 -0.20 22.73
C ARG A 363 18.16 -0.35 22.13
N ILE A 364 18.01 -0.02 20.85
CA ILE A 364 16.75 -0.16 20.11
C ILE A 364 16.25 -1.61 20.19
N ALA A 365 17.12 -2.62 20.03
CA ALA A 365 16.71 -4.02 20.08
C ALA A 365 16.06 -4.44 21.42
N GLU A 366 16.54 -3.93 22.56
CA GLU A 366 15.93 -4.21 23.87
C GLU A 366 14.58 -3.52 24.04
N ASP A 367 14.43 -2.33 23.47
CA ASP A 367 13.23 -1.50 23.53
C ASP A 367 12.15 -2.10 22.61
N GLU A 368 12.50 -2.41 21.36
CA GLU A 368 11.64 -3.10 20.38
C GLU A 368 11.20 -4.49 20.85
N THR A 369 12.04 -5.21 21.61
CA THR A 369 11.62 -6.50 22.20
C THR A 369 10.50 -6.31 23.22
N ARG A 370 10.46 -5.17 23.93
CA ARG A 370 9.35 -4.82 24.83
C ARG A 370 8.12 -4.39 24.04
N HIS A 371 8.26 -3.63 22.96
CA HIS A 371 7.16 -3.23 22.07
C HIS A 371 6.45 -4.44 21.45
N ALA A 372 7.23 -5.39 20.93
CA ALA A 372 6.72 -6.67 20.45
C ALA A 372 6.00 -7.44 21.57
N GLY A 373 6.60 -7.51 22.77
CA GLY A 373 5.99 -8.12 23.95
C GLY A 373 4.61 -7.53 24.29
N LEU A 374 4.51 -6.20 24.31
CA LEU A 374 3.28 -5.45 24.52
C LEU A 374 2.22 -5.81 23.47
N SER A 375 2.61 -5.85 22.19
CA SER A 375 1.71 -6.18 21.09
C SER A 375 1.06 -7.57 21.28
N TRP A 376 1.82 -8.56 21.74
CA TRP A 376 1.27 -9.88 22.07
C TRP A 376 0.43 -9.91 23.35
N ASP A 377 0.66 -9.01 24.30
CA ASP A 377 -0.19 -8.89 25.49
C ASP A 377 -1.53 -8.22 25.16
N ILE A 378 -1.50 -7.21 24.29
CA ILE A 378 -2.70 -6.56 23.72
C ILE A 378 -3.50 -7.57 22.89
N ASP A 379 -2.85 -8.34 22.02
CA ASP A 379 -3.53 -9.36 21.19
C ASP A 379 -4.26 -10.39 22.06
N ARG A 380 -3.60 -10.91 23.11
CA ARG A 380 -4.23 -11.82 24.07
C ARG A 380 -5.40 -11.18 24.80
N TRP A 381 -5.24 -9.94 25.26
CA TRP A 381 -6.29 -9.20 25.96
C TRP A 381 -7.50 -8.90 25.05
N ALA A 382 -7.25 -8.53 23.80
CA ALA A 382 -8.29 -8.24 22.82
C ALA A 382 -9.04 -9.51 22.42
N ARG A 383 -8.33 -10.61 22.15
CA ARG A 383 -8.97 -11.90 21.75
C ARG A 383 -9.99 -12.41 22.75
N SER A 384 -9.78 -12.21 24.06
CA SER A 384 -10.76 -12.66 25.07
C SER A 384 -12.06 -11.85 25.05
N ARG A 385 -12.13 -10.76 24.26
CA ARG A 385 -13.26 -9.84 24.12
C ARG A 385 -13.87 -9.85 22.72
N LEU A 386 -13.27 -10.59 21.79
CA LEU A 386 -13.71 -10.69 20.40
C LEU A 386 -14.49 -11.97 20.15
N SER A 387 -15.44 -11.91 19.22
CA SER A 387 -16.19 -13.07 18.73
C SER A 387 -15.29 -14.04 17.97
N ALA A 388 -15.73 -15.29 17.81
CA ALA A 388 -14.97 -16.30 17.08
C ALA A 388 -14.66 -15.90 15.60
N PRO A 389 -15.60 -15.27 14.84
CA PRO A 389 -15.30 -14.74 13.52
C PRO A 389 -14.21 -13.66 13.52
N GLU A 390 -14.26 -12.71 14.46
CA GLU A 390 -13.26 -11.65 14.58
C GLU A 390 -11.88 -12.23 14.93
N GLN A 391 -11.81 -13.17 15.88
CA GLN A 391 -10.56 -13.87 16.19
C GLN A 391 -10.00 -14.63 14.99
N SER A 392 -10.87 -15.17 14.13
CA SER A 392 -10.46 -15.80 12.87
C SER A 392 -9.93 -14.79 11.87
N ALA A 393 -10.57 -13.62 11.75
CA ALA A 393 -10.08 -12.53 10.92
C ALA A 393 -8.68 -12.06 11.33
N LEU A 394 -8.41 -11.98 12.64
CA LEU A 394 -7.06 -11.67 13.15
C LEU A 394 -6.01 -12.69 12.71
N ARG A 395 -6.30 -14.00 12.83
CA ARG A 395 -5.38 -15.06 12.39
C ARG A 395 -5.10 -14.99 10.90
N GLU A 396 -6.13 -14.77 10.09
CA GLU A 396 -5.96 -14.65 8.64
C GLU A 396 -5.20 -13.38 8.25
N ALA A 397 -5.37 -12.28 9.00
CA ALA A 397 -4.58 -11.08 8.82
C ALA A 397 -3.10 -11.29 9.17
N GLN A 398 -2.80 -12.01 10.26
CA GLN A 398 -1.43 -12.39 10.61
C GLN A 398 -0.77 -13.24 9.52
N LYS A 399 -1.46 -14.27 9.02
CA LYS A 399 -0.94 -15.11 7.92
C LYS A 399 -0.63 -14.28 6.66
N ARG A 400 -1.55 -13.38 6.27
CA ARG A 400 -1.31 -12.49 5.14
C ARG A 400 -0.12 -11.56 5.38
N ALA A 401 -0.01 -10.99 6.59
CA ALA A 401 1.11 -10.14 6.96
C ALA A 401 2.45 -10.88 6.95
N VAL A 402 2.50 -12.13 7.42
CA VAL A 402 3.69 -12.99 7.33
C VAL A 402 4.06 -13.31 5.89
N ALA A 403 3.08 -13.62 5.03
CA ALA A 403 3.34 -13.89 3.61
C ALA A 403 3.88 -12.65 2.88
N LEU A 404 3.33 -11.46 3.19
CA LEU A 404 3.84 -10.20 2.66
C LEU A 404 5.26 -9.91 3.16
N LEU A 405 5.49 -10.05 4.47
CA LEU A 405 6.80 -9.87 5.08
C LEU A 405 7.83 -10.84 4.48
N ARG A 406 7.46 -12.09 4.20
CA ARG A 406 8.32 -13.06 3.53
C ARG A 406 8.75 -12.60 2.15
N ALA A 407 7.82 -12.04 1.37
CA ALA A 407 8.15 -11.46 0.08
C ALA A 407 9.06 -10.23 0.24
N GLU A 408 8.83 -9.38 1.24
CA GLU A 408 9.65 -8.19 1.54
C GLU A 408 11.10 -8.56 1.91
N VAL A 409 11.30 -9.56 2.79
CA VAL A 409 12.63 -9.88 3.34
C VAL A 409 13.48 -10.76 2.41
N ALA A 410 12.87 -11.38 1.40
CA ALA A 410 13.57 -12.15 0.37
C ALA A 410 14.32 -11.28 -0.64
N MET A 411 14.22 -9.96 -0.52
CA MET A 411 14.67 -9.03 -1.52
C MET A 411 16.11 -8.59 -1.25
N PRO A 412 16.97 -8.53 -2.28
CA PRO A 412 18.35 -8.07 -2.13
C PRO A 412 18.41 -6.70 -1.46
N LEU A 413 19.54 -6.41 -0.82
CA LEU A 413 19.81 -5.14 -0.15
C LEU A 413 21.12 -4.57 -0.69
N ASP A 414 21.27 -3.25 -0.63
CA ASP A 414 22.56 -2.61 -0.87
C ASP A 414 23.64 -3.20 0.05
N SER A 415 24.79 -3.53 -0.53
CA SER A 415 25.91 -4.13 0.20
C SER A 415 26.38 -3.30 1.41
N ALA A 416 26.23 -1.98 1.37
CA ALA A 416 26.55 -1.07 2.47
C ALA A 416 25.54 -1.21 3.62
N LEU A 417 24.26 -1.47 3.33
CA LEU A 417 23.24 -1.72 4.35
C LEU A 417 23.49 -3.04 5.10
N VAL A 418 23.91 -4.08 4.38
CA VAL A 418 24.29 -5.36 4.99
C VAL A 418 25.57 -5.21 5.81
N THR A 419 26.59 -4.57 5.25
CA THR A 419 27.93 -4.52 5.85
C THR A 419 28.03 -3.50 6.98
N GLU A 420 27.67 -2.24 6.71
CA GLU A 420 27.85 -1.14 7.66
C GLU A 420 26.71 -1.06 8.66
N ALA A 421 25.45 -1.20 8.20
CA ALA A 421 24.28 -1.16 9.07
C ALA A 421 23.88 -2.53 9.66
N GLY A 422 24.53 -3.63 9.23
CA GLY A 422 24.32 -4.96 9.79
C GLY A 422 22.96 -5.57 9.46
N LEU A 423 22.27 -5.10 8.42
CA LEU A 423 21.01 -5.70 8.01
C LEU A 423 21.24 -7.14 7.53
N PRO A 424 20.33 -8.08 7.83
CA PRO A 424 20.47 -9.46 7.37
C PRO A 424 20.43 -9.53 5.85
N THR A 425 21.24 -10.40 5.24
CA THR A 425 21.07 -10.74 3.81
C THR A 425 19.70 -11.39 3.61
N PRO A 426 19.16 -11.45 2.38
CA PRO A 426 17.84 -12.05 2.13
C PRO A 426 17.71 -13.47 2.68
N GLU A 427 18.78 -14.26 2.53
CA GLU A 427 18.82 -15.64 3.02
C GLU A 427 18.75 -15.70 4.55
N ALA A 428 19.54 -14.85 5.23
CA ALA A 428 19.50 -14.74 6.67
C ALA A 428 18.14 -14.20 7.16
N ALA A 429 17.59 -13.20 6.48
CA ALA A 429 16.33 -12.56 6.80
C ALA A 429 15.14 -13.54 6.70
N LEU A 430 15.16 -14.39 5.66
CA LEU A 430 14.21 -15.50 5.50
C LEU A 430 14.37 -16.57 6.58
N ALA A 431 15.60 -16.97 6.92
CA ALA A 431 15.84 -17.95 7.98
C ALA A 431 15.39 -17.45 9.37
N LEU A 432 15.57 -16.15 9.65
CA LEU A 432 15.04 -15.49 10.84
C LEU A 432 13.50 -15.56 10.86
N LEU A 433 12.85 -15.25 9.74
CA LEU A 433 11.39 -15.28 9.61
C LEU A 433 10.83 -16.71 9.75
N ASP A 434 11.46 -17.70 9.11
CA ASP A 434 11.08 -19.12 9.20
C ASP A 434 11.03 -19.59 10.66
N THR A 435 12.02 -19.19 11.46
CA THR A 435 12.07 -19.56 12.88
C THR A 435 10.92 -18.93 13.67
N LEU A 436 10.58 -17.68 13.40
CA LEU A 436 9.44 -17.02 14.05
C LEU A 436 8.11 -17.64 13.62
N GLU A 437 7.92 -17.92 12.33
CA GLU A 437 6.69 -18.50 11.80
C GLU A 437 6.39 -19.86 12.44
N GLN A 438 7.39 -20.74 12.54
CA GLN A 438 7.24 -22.05 13.18
C GLN A 438 6.83 -21.99 14.65
N GLU A 439 7.25 -20.93 15.37
CA GLU A 439 7.09 -20.83 16.83
C GLU A 439 5.92 -19.94 17.26
N LEU A 440 5.47 -19.02 16.38
CA LEU A 440 4.48 -17.98 16.69
C LEU A 440 3.22 -18.03 15.82
N TRP A 441 3.29 -18.49 14.57
CA TRP A 441 2.19 -18.37 13.60
C TRP A 441 1.79 -19.69 12.92
N ALA A 442 2.47 -20.79 13.22
CA ALA A 442 2.18 -22.15 12.72
C ALA A 442 0.87 -22.75 13.21
#